data_AF-A0A7K1JNW9-F1
#
_entry.id   AF-A0A7K1JNW9-F1
#
_cell.length_a   1.000
_cell.length_b   1.000
_cell.length_c   1.000
_cell.angle_alpha   90.00
_cell.angle_beta   90.00
_cell.angle_gamma   90.00
#
_symmetry.space_group_name_H-M   'P 1'
#
loop_
_entity.id
_entity.type
_entity.pdbx_description
1 polymer ?
#
loop_
_entity_poly.entity_id
_entity_poly.type
_entity_poly.pdbx_seq_one_letter_code
_entity_poly.pdbx_strand_id
1 'polypeptide(L)' 'MSGRTVVVTGAGSGIGRAIVREFAVQGDVVFA' A
#
# COMPACT_ATOMS: atom_id res chain seq x y z
N MET A 1 -2.23 4.10 -18.40
CA MET A 1 -2.99 3.29 -17.42
C MET A 1 -2.48 3.66 -16.03
N SER A 2 -3.32 4.23 -15.17
CA SER A 2 -2.95 4.54 -13.78
C SER A 2 -3.11 3.27 -12.95
N GLY A 3 -2.12 2.94 -12.10
CA GLY A 3 -2.27 1.88 -11.08
C GLY A 3 -3.45 2.17 -10.15
N ARG A 4 -3.88 1.18 -9.37
CA ARG A 4 -5.01 1.34 -8.44
C ARG A 4 -4.62 2.35 -7.35
N THR A 5 -5.62 3.05 -6.81
CA THR A 5 -5.46 3.82 -5.57
C THR A 5 -5.81 2.94 -4.39
N VAL A 6 -4.86 2.75 -3.47
CA VAL A 6 -5.02 1.90 -2.29
C VAL A 6 -4.81 2.74 -1.02
N VAL A 7 -5.71 2.61 -0.05
CA VAL A 7 -5.58 3.24 1.28
C VAL A 7 -5.44 2.14 2.32
N VAL A 8 -4.36 2.16 3.11
CA VAL A 8 -4.09 1.19 4.17
C VAL A 8 -4.04 1.92 5.50
N THR A 9 -4.95 1.61 6.41
CA THR A 9 -4.93 2.17 7.76
C THR A 9 -4.04 1.35 8.68
N GLY A 10 -3.49 1.96 9.74
CA GLY A 10 -2.61 1.27 10.68
C GLY A 10 -1.28 0.80 10.07
N ALA A 11 -0.83 1.43 8.98
CA ALA A 11 0.38 1.04 8.25
C ALA A 11 1.71 1.44 8.92
N GLY A 12 1.64 2.00 10.13
CA GLY A 12 2.81 2.40 10.91
C GLY A 12 3.77 1.24 11.22
N SER A 13 3.28 0.00 11.37
CA SER A 13 4.12 -1.17 11.62
C SER A 13 3.41 -2.49 11.28
N GLY A 14 4.08 -3.63 11.51
CA GLY A 14 3.48 -4.96 11.41
C GLY A 14 2.83 -5.24 10.05
N ILE A 15 1.61 -5.79 10.11
CA ILE A 15 0.84 -6.23 8.94
C ILE A 15 0.53 -5.06 8.00
N GLY A 16 0.10 -3.91 8.54
CA GLY A 16 -0.24 -2.75 7.70
C GLY A 16 0.95 -2.28 6.86
N ARG A 17 2.16 -2.27 7.43
CA ARG A 17 3.39 -1.96 6.69
C ARG A 17 3.73 -2.99 5.61
N ALA A 18 3.50 -4.27 5.88
CA ALA A 18 3.72 -5.33 4.89
C ALA A 18 2.77 -5.20 3.70
N ILE A 19 1.50 -4.89 3.96
CA ILE A 19 0.48 -4.67 2.92
C ILE A 19 0.84 -3.49 2.02
N VAL A 20 1.27 -2.36 2.59
CA VAL A 20 1.73 -1.19 1.80
C VAL A 20 2.86 -1.54 0.85
N ARG A 21 3.83 -2.34 1.31
CA ARG A 21 4.98 -2.76 0.49
C ARG A 21 4.53 -3.61 -0.69
N GLU A 22 3.63 -4.55 -0.45
CA GLU A 22 3.13 -5.44 -1.50
C GLU A 22 2.43 -4.66 -2.61
N PHE A 23 1.50 -3.75 -2.28
CA PHE A 23 0.82 -2.93 -3.28
C PHE A 23 1.76 -1.96 -4.01
N ALA A 24 2.74 -1.38 -3.31
CA ALA A 24 3.73 -0.51 -3.95
C ALA A 24 4.58 -1.26 -5.00
N VAL A 25 4.95 -2.53 -4.74
CA VAL A 25 5.68 -3.37 -5.69
C VAL A 25 4.86 -3.67 -6.94
N GLN A 26 3.54 -3.77 -6.81
CA GLN A 26 2.61 -3.97 -7.94
C GLN A 26 2.40 -2.70 -8.78
N GLY A 27 2.99 -1.57 -8.39
CA GLY A 27 2.87 -0.29 -9.09
C GLY A 27 1.58 0.47 -8.76
N ASP A 28 0.88 0.08 -7.70
CA ASP A 28 -0.27 0.81 -7.20
C ASP A 28 0.16 2.09 -6.46
N VAL A 29 -0.71 3.10 -6.46
CA VAL A 29 -0.52 4.34 -5.69
C VAL A 29 -1.09 4.12 -4.30
N VAL A 30 -0.23 4.05 -3.30
CA VAL A 30 -0.59 3.66 -1.93
C VAL A 30 -0.53 4.86 -0.98
N PHE A 31 -1.59 5.04 -0.19
CA PHE A 31 -1.66 5.95 0.95
C PHE A 31 -1.71 5.13 2.24
N ALA A 32 -0.88 5.48 3.21
CA ALA A 32 -0.57 4.68 4.39
C ALA A 32 -0.72 5.52 5.68
#